data_AF-A0A7K0MUA6-F1
#
_entry.id   AF-A0A7K0MUA6-F1
#
_cell.length_a   1.000
_cell.length_b   1.000
_cell.length_c   1.000
_cell.angle_alpha   90.00
_cell.angle_beta   90.00
_cell.angle_gamma   90.00
#
_symmetry.space_group_name_H-M   'P 1'
#
loop_
_entity.id
_entity.type
_entity.pdbx_description
1 polymer ?
#
loop_
_entity_poly.entity_id
_entity_poly.type
_entity_poly.pdbx_seq_one_letter_code
_entity_poly.pdbx_strand_id
1 'polypeptide(L)' 'MNIALVAHDNQKKDMAEWVGFNYQTLAQHHLICTGTTGRIVDESMTAMAKGHGLTMALNLTKLSSGPL' A
#
# COMPACT_ATOMS: atom_id res chain seq x y z
N MET A 1 0.29 -13.21 -7.35
CA MET A 1 1.40 -12.43 -7.95
C MET A 1 1.97 -11.50 -6.88
N ASN A 2 3.27 -11.25 -6.91
CA ASN A 2 3.92 -10.31 -5.99
C ASN A 2 4.11 -8.96 -6.71
N ILE A 3 3.75 -7.87 -6.06
CA ILE A 3 3.86 -6.50 -6.61
C ILE A 3 4.70 -5.66 -5.66
N ALA A 4 5.80 -5.11 -6.15
CA ALA A 4 6.63 -4.19 -5.38
C ALA A 4 6.20 -2.72 -5.64
N LEU A 5 5.93 -1.96 -4.58
CA LEU A 5 5.57 -0.55 -4.65
C LEU A 5 6.64 0.31 -3.95
N VAL A 6 7.18 1.28 -4.68
CA VAL A 6 8.20 2.23 -4.21
C VAL A 6 7.80 3.63 -4.67
N ALA A 7 7.98 4.62 -3.79
CA ALA A 7 7.69 6.01 -4.09
C ALA A 7 8.69 6.93 -3.41
N HIS A 8 9.19 7.93 -4.13
CA HIS A 8 9.93 9.03 -3.54
C HIS A 8 9.00 9.91 -2.68
N ASP A 9 9.57 10.73 -1.80
CA ASP A 9 8.78 11.54 -0.84
C ASP A 9 7.70 12.40 -1.50
N ASN A 10 8.03 13.05 -2.61
CA ASN A 10 7.08 13.92 -3.32
C ASN A 10 5.95 13.12 -4.01
N GLN A 11 6.15 11.82 -4.27
CA GLN A 11 5.19 10.94 -4.95
C GLN A 11 4.31 10.16 -3.98
N LYS A 12 4.56 10.27 -2.67
CA LYS A 12 3.85 9.51 -1.65
C LYS A 12 2.37 9.87 -1.54
N LYS A 13 2.03 11.12 -1.83
CA LYS A 13 0.63 11.56 -1.91
C LYS A 13 -0.08 10.91 -3.09
N ASP A 14 0.51 11.01 -4.28
CA ASP A 14 -0.03 10.39 -5.50
C ASP A 14 -0.13 8.86 -5.37
N MET A 15 0.86 8.23 -4.72
CA MET A 15 0.83 6.80 -4.39
C MET A 15 -0.36 6.45 -3.49
N ALA A 16 -0.67 7.29 -2.48
CA ALA A 16 -1.80 7.07 -1.59
C ALA A 16 -3.13 7.07 -2.36
N GLU A 17 -3.30 8.04 -3.27
CA GLU A 17 -4.48 8.17 -4.12
C GLU A 17 -4.61 7.00 -5.10
N TRP A 18 -3.51 6.65 -5.78
CA TRP A 18 -3.49 5.55 -6.74
C TRP A 18 -3.81 4.20 -6.07
N VAL A 19 -3.22 3.94 -4.89
CA VAL A 19 -3.52 2.73 -4.11
C VAL A 19 -4.99 2.72 -3.68
N GLY A 20 -5.51 3.85 -3.21
CA GLY A 20 -6.91 3.98 -2.82
C GLY A 20 -7.86 3.68 -3.98
N PHE A 21 -7.58 4.22 -5.17
CA PHE A 21 -8.38 3.95 -6.37
C PHE A 21 -8.35 2.47 -6.79
N ASN A 22 -7.18 1.82 -6.70
CA ASN A 22 -6.97 0.46 -7.17
C ASN A 22 -7.10 -0.62 -6.07
N TYR A 23 -7.63 -0.27 -4.90
CA TYR A 23 -7.50 -1.10 -3.69
C TYR A 23 -8.06 -2.52 -3.87
N GLN A 24 -9.19 -2.67 -4.59
CA GLN A 24 -9.81 -3.99 -4.81
C GLN A 24 -8.95 -4.92 -5.66
N THR A 25 -8.24 -4.37 -6.64
CA THR A 25 -7.30 -5.13 -7.49
C THR A 25 -6.04 -5.46 -6.71
N LEU A 26 -5.47 -4.48 -6.01
CA LEU A 26 -4.25 -4.65 -5.23
C LEU A 26 -4.43 -5.63 -4.06
N ALA A 27 -5.63 -5.72 -3.49
CA ALA A 27 -5.96 -6.62 -2.39
C ALA A 27 -5.84 -8.11 -2.75
N GLN A 28 -5.88 -8.44 -4.04
CA GLN A 28 -5.78 -9.82 -4.54
C GLN A 28 -4.32 -10.28 -4.71
N HIS A 29 -3.37 -9.41 -4.39
CA HIS A 29 -1.95 -9.62 -4.61
C HIS A 29 -1.16 -9.49 -3.31
N HIS A 30 0.04 -10.06 -3.29
CA HIS A 30 1.00 -9.83 -2.22
C HIS A 30 1.77 -8.56 -2.53
N LEU A 31 1.58 -7.53 -1.72
CA LEU A 31 2.23 -6.24 -1.87
C LEU A 31 3.54 -6.22 -1.09
N ILE A 32 4.59 -5.66 -1.69
CA ILE A 32 5.91 -5.54 -1.07
C ILE A 32 6.33 -4.07 -1.17
N CYS A 33 6.57 -3.42 -0.04
CA CYS A 33 6.86 -2.00 0.00
C CYS A 33 8.06 -1.71 0.90
N THR A 34 8.70 -0.56 0.73
CA THR A 34 9.75 -0.08 1.63
C THR A 34 9.21 0.92 2.65
N GLY A 35 9.76 0.90 3.87
CA GLY A 35 9.63 1.93 4.91
C GLY A 35 8.32 2.72 4.91
N THR A 36 8.41 4.03 4.64
CA THR A 36 7.27 4.95 4.68
C THR A 36 6.27 4.76 3.55
N THR A 37 6.69 4.28 2.37
CA THR A 37 5.76 3.92 1.29
C THR A 37 4.85 2.79 1.73
N GLY A 38 5.39 1.76 2.40
CA GLY A 38 4.58 0.66 2.92
C GLY A 38 3.54 1.09 3.93
N ARG A 39 3.85 2.08 4.78
CA ARG A 39 2.87 2.65 5.72
C ARG A 39 1.71 3.34 4.97
N ILE A 40 2.02 4.11 3.93
CA ILE A 40 0.99 4.80 3.12
C ILE A 40 0.08 3.81 2.40
N VAL A 41 0.66 2.77 1.80
CA VAL A 41 -0.13 1.72 1.12
C VAL A 41 -1.09 1.06 2.12
N ASP A 42 -0.60 0.68 3.29
CA ASP A 42 -1.38 0.04 4.36
C ASP A 42 -2.54 0.93 4.84
N GLU A 43 -2.25 2.21 5.10
CA GLU A 43 -3.24 3.21 5.54
C GLU A 43 -4.31 3.45 4.46
N SER A 44 -3.92 3.65 3.19
CA SER A 44 -4.86 3.84 2.09
C SER A 44 -5.77 2.63 1.88
N MET A 45 -5.20 1.42 1.84
CA MET A 45 -5.96 0.18 1.65
C MET A 45 -6.97 -0.04 2.79
N THR A 46 -6.53 0.21 4.03
CA THR A 46 -7.37 0.08 5.22
C THR A 46 -8.49 1.11 5.24
N ALA A 47 -8.20 2.36 4.86
CA ALA A 47 -9.20 3.43 4.80
C ALA A 47 -10.30 3.10 3.79
N MET A 48 -9.93 2.63 2.59
CA MET A 48 -10.90 2.22 1.56
C MET A 48 -11.73 1.03 2.04
N ALA A 49 -11.09 -0.03 2.56
CA ALA A 49 -11.81 -1.21 3.04
C ALA A 49 -12.85 -0.86 4.12
N LYS A 50 -12.46 -0.03 5.11
CA LYS A 50 -13.36 0.43 6.17
C LYS A 50 -14.52 1.27 5.63
N GLY A 51 -14.26 2.17 4.68
CA GLY A 51 -15.31 2.97 4.03
C GLY A 51 -16.38 2.14 3.32
N HIS A 52 -16.02 0.94 2.88
CA HIS A 52 -16.92 -0.02 2.24
C HIS A 52 -17.47 -1.10 3.18
N GLY A 53 -17.21 -1.01 4.50
CA GLY A 53 -17.67 -2.01 5.48
C GLY A 53 -16.99 -3.37 5.35
N LEU A 54 -15.83 -3.43 4.68
CA LEU A 54 -15.08 -4.65 4.43
C LEU A 54 -13.97 -4.81 5.46
N THR A 55 -13.81 -6.02 5.98
CA THR A 55 -12.61 -6.42 6.70
C THR A 55 -11.68 -7.09 5.71
N MET A 56 -10.54 -6.46 5.41
CA MET A 56 -9.63 -6.95 4.38
C MET A 56 -8.35 -7.48 5.02
N ALA A 57 -8.03 -8.76 4.75
CA ALA A 57 -6.74 -9.33 5.12
C ALA A 57 -5.70 -8.91 4.08
N LEU A 58 -4.97 -7.83 4.35
CA LEU A 58 -3.95 -7.32 3.45
C LEU A 58 -2.69 -8.21 3.54
N ASN A 59 -2.32 -8.84 2.42
CA ASN A 59 -1.03 -9.51 2.31
C ASN A 59 0.04 -8.47 1.92
N LEU A 60 0.67 -7.85 2.92
CA LEU A 60 1.65 -6.77 2.74
C LEU A 60 2.94 -7.07 3.50
N THR A 61 4.06 -7.11 2.78
CA THR A 61 5.40 -7.13 3.35
C THR A 61 6.01 -5.72 3.34
N LYS A 62 6.41 -5.22 4.51
CA LYS A 62 7.14 -3.96 4.65
C LYS A 62 8.62 -4.26 4.89
N LEU A 63 9.45 -3.94 3.90
CA LEU A 63 10.90 -4.06 3.98
C LEU A 63 11.49 -2.82 4.65
N SER A 64 12.47 -3.02 5.52
CA SER A 64 13.29 -1.94 6.06
C SER A 64 14.10 -1.33 4.91
N SER A 65 14.06 -0.01 4.77
CA SER A 65 15.05 0.70 3.95
C SER A 65 16.42 0.53 4.61
N GLY A 66 17.40 -0.01 3.87
CA GLY A 66 18.80 -0.09 4.34
C GLY A 66 19.37 1.31 4.62
N PRO A 67 20.54 1.41 5.30
CA PRO A 67 21.17 2.69 5.58
C PRO A 67 21.46 3.43 4.26
N LEU A 68 21.07 4.71 4.22
CA LEU A 68 21.45 5.66 3.18
C LEU A 68 22.95 5.98 3.26
#